data_AF-A0A7S0Q8D5-F1
#
_entry.id   AF-A0A7S0Q8D5-F1
#
_cell.length_a   1.000
_cell.length_b   1.000
_cell.length_c   1.000
_cell.angle_alpha   90.00
_cell.angle_beta   90.00
_cell.angle_gamma   90.00
#
_symmetry.space_group_name_H-M   'P 1'
#
loop_
_entity.id
_entity.type
_entity.pdbx_description
1 polymer ?
#
loop_
_entity_poly.entity_id
_entity_poly.type
_entity_poly.pdbx_seq_one_letter_code
_entity_poly.pdbx_strand_id
1 'polypeptide(L)'
;AMATDISRWTLDDCVKYIERMAKSHQGQMTRENFDLIIANFRTNCICGHDMLRLGDSEWKELIPFMGFWTHFKAAIDKIIEENKRAALSQLHRKGLAKKPVEENKRA
;
A
#
# COMPACT_ATOMS: atom_id res chain seq x y z
N ALA A 1 -0.24 8.95 -14.81
CA ALA A 1 -1.14 8.66 -13.68
C ALA A 1 -0.56 7.49 -12.90
N MET A 2 -0.59 7.50 -11.57
CA MET A 2 -0.13 6.36 -10.76
C MET A 2 -1.13 5.22 -10.92
N ALA A 3 -0.66 3.98 -11.05
CA ALA A 3 -1.57 2.83 -11.12
C ALA A 3 -2.40 2.74 -9.83
N THR A 4 -3.66 2.33 -9.91
CA THR A 4 -4.48 2.03 -8.72
C THR A 4 -4.10 0.70 -8.08
N ASP A 5 -3.61 -0.22 -8.90
CA ASP A 5 -3.11 -1.53 -8.48
C ASP A 5 -1.67 -1.44 -7.97
N ILE A 6 -1.47 -1.67 -6.67
CA ILE A 6 -0.17 -1.59 -6.00
C ILE A 6 0.81 -2.62 -6.53
N SER A 7 0.34 -3.77 -7.03
CA SER A 7 1.23 -4.79 -7.61
C SER A 7 1.96 -4.31 -8.88
N ARG A 8 1.50 -3.21 -9.46
CA ARG A 8 2.07 -2.58 -10.66
C ARG A 8 2.91 -1.34 -10.36
N TRP A 9 3.03 -0.97 -9.08
CA TRP A 9 3.81 0.22 -8.72
C TRP A 9 5.28 -0.06 -8.90
N THR A 10 5.91 0.80 -9.70
CA THR A 10 7.37 0.88 -9.78
C THR A 10 7.92 1.48 -8.47
N LEU A 11 9.24 1.35 -8.25
CA LEU A 11 9.92 2.07 -7.17
C LEU A 11 9.60 3.57 -7.19
N ASP A 12 9.57 4.20 -8.36
CA ASP A 12 9.25 5.62 -8.50
C ASP A 12 7.79 5.94 -8.15
N ASP A 13 6.85 5.02 -8.41
CA ASP A 13 5.46 5.18 -7.97
C ASP A 13 5.36 5.10 -6.45
N CYS A 14 6.08 4.17 -5.81
CA CYS A 14 6.16 4.07 -4.35
C CYS A 14 6.70 5.36 -3.75
N VAL A 15 7.82 5.88 -4.27
CA VAL A 15 8.42 7.15 -3.83
C VAL A 15 7.44 8.32 -3.98
N LYS A 16 6.78 8.46 -5.14
CA LYS A 16 5.76 9.49 -5.36
C LYS A 16 4.58 9.36 -4.41
N TYR A 17 4.22 8.14 -4.02
CA TYR A 17 3.15 7.92 -3.05
C TYR A 17 3.57 8.37 -1.65
N ILE A 18 4.78 8.02 -1.21
CA ILE A 18 5.35 8.47 0.06
C ILE A 18 5.42 10.01 0.10
N GLU A 19 5.85 10.67 -0.98
CA GLU A 19 5.85 12.13 -1.10
C GLU A 19 4.47 12.76 -0.87
N ARG A 20 3.42 12.18 -1.47
CA ARG A 20 2.05 12.68 -1.30
C ARG A 20 1.57 12.47 0.13
N MET A 21 1.83 11.30 0.69
CA MET A 21 1.47 10.98 2.07
C MET A 21 2.17 11.92 3.06
N ALA A 22 3.47 12.15 2.89
CA ALA A 22 4.26 13.07 3.71
C ALA A 22 3.71 14.50 3.66
N LYS A 23 3.27 14.99 2.49
CA LYS A 23 2.62 16.31 2.35
C LYS A 23 1.25 16.40 3.03
N SER A 24 0.50 15.30 3.05
CA SER A 24 -0.81 15.23 3.69
C SER A 24 -0.74 15.00 5.20
N HIS A 25 0.40 14.50 5.70
CA HIS A 25 0.61 14.23 7.10
C HIS A 25 0.89 15.54 7.84
N GLN A 26 -0.10 16.05 8.59
CA GLN A 26 0.02 17.29 9.37
C GLN A 26 0.99 17.19 10.57
N GLY A 27 1.58 16.01 10.82
CA GLY A 27 2.55 15.79 11.88
C GLY A 27 3.99 15.77 11.34
N GLN A 28 4.85 16.64 11.89
CA GLN A 28 6.31 16.54 12.08
C GLN A 28 7.18 15.67 11.13
N MET A 29 6.83 15.51 9.86
CA MET A 29 7.75 14.93 8.87
C MET A 29 8.81 15.98 8.54
N THR A 30 9.98 15.86 9.16
CA THR A 30 11.13 16.70 8.79
C THR A 30 11.65 16.27 7.41
N ARG A 31 12.38 17.17 6.76
CA ARG A 31 13.02 16.86 5.48
C ARG A 31 14.01 15.70 5.60
N GLU A 32 14.79 15.65 6.67
CA GLU A 32 15.74 14.57 6.94
C GLU A 32 15.05 13.21 7.08
N ASN A 33 13.92 13.16 7.80
CA ASN A 33 13.14 11.94 7.98
C ASN A 33 12.58 11.46 6.64
N PHE A 34 12.09 12.38 5.83
CA PHE A 34 11.59 12.07 4.50
C PHE A 34 12.71 11.53 3.59
N ASP A 35 13.86 12.21 3.56
CA ASP A 35 15.01 11.81 2.74
C ASP A 35 15.54 10.41 3.14
N LEU A 36 15.55 10.09 4.44
CA LEU A 36 15.91 8.75 4.95
C LEU A 36 14.94 7.67 4.44
N ILE A 37 13.62 7.92 4.50
CA ILE A 37 12.63 6.96 3.99
C ILE A 37 12.86 6.72 2.49
N ILE A 38 13.06 7.78 1.71
CA ILE A 38 13.30 7.63 0.26
C ILE A 38 14.61 6.88 0.00
N ALA A 39 15.66 7.16 0.76
CA ALA A 39 16.94 6.45 0.65
C ALA A 39 16.77 4.94 0.95
N ASN A 40 16.00 4.58 1.98
CA ASN A 40 15.71 3.19 2.32
C ASN A 40 14.97 2.47 1.19
N PHE A 41 13.94 3.08 0.62
CA PHE A 41 13.20 2.50 -0.50
C PHE A 41 14.08 2.34 -1.74
N ARG A 42 14.92 3.34 -2.07
CA ARG A 42 15.83 3.28 -3.21
C ARG A 42 16.93 2.26 -3.04
N THR A 43 17.54 2.18 -1.85
CA THR A 43 18.64 1.26 -1.56
C THR A 43 18.18 -0.19 -1.61
N ASN A 44 16.98 -0.45 -1.10
CA ASN A 44 16.39 -1.79 -1.07
C ASN A 44 15.53 -2.10 -2.31
N CYS A 45 15.47 -1.19 -3.30
CA CYS A 45 14.68 -1.33 -4.53
C CYS A 45 13.20 -1.70 -4.29
N ILE A 46 12.59 -1.18 -3.22
CA ILE A 46 11.25 -1.58 -2.78
C ILE A 46 10.19 -1.07 -3.78
N CYS A 47 9.58 -1.98 -4.53
CA CYS A 47 8.44 -1.70 -5.40
C CYS A 47 7.13 -2.16 -4.76
N GLY A 48 5.99 -1.90 -5.41
CA GLY A 48 4.69 -2.21 -4.81
C GLY A 48 4.44 -3.71 -4.64
N HIS A 49 5.09 -4.56 -5.44
CA HIS A 49 5.06 -6.00 -5.26
C HIS A 49 5.77 -6.45 -3.97
N ASP A 50 6.85 -5.77 -3.58
CA ASP A 50 7.55 -6.04 -2.33
C ASP A 50 6.72 -5.57 -1.14
N MET A 51 6.10 -4.39 -1.25
CA MET A 51 5.22 -3.83 -0.21
C MET A 51 4.06 -4.78 0.16
N LEU A 52 3.62 -5.64 -0.77
CA LEU A 52 2.59 -6.67 -0.50
C LEU A 52 3.07 -7.81 0.41
N ARG A 53 4.38 -7.97 0.58
CA ARG A 53 5.02 -9.13 1.23
C ARG A 53 5.77 -8.77 2.51
N LEU A 54 6.10 -7.49 2.69
CA LEU A 54 6.83 -7.01 3.85
C LEU A 54 6.06 -7.25 5.15
N GLY A 55 6.73 -7.85 6.12
CA GLY A 55 6.28 -7.98 7.51
C GLY A 55 6.49 -6.69 8.30
N ASP A 56 5.90 -6.62 9.50
CA ASP A 56 5.94 -5.42 10.35
C ASP A 56 7.36 -4.99 10.75
N SER A 57 8.30 -5.92 10.87
CA SER A 57 9.70 -5.61 11.18
C SER A 57 10.40 -4.92 10.01
N GLU A 58 10.30 -5.49 8.81
CA GLU A 58 10.94 -4.95 7.59
C GLU A 58 10.39 -3.55 7.27
N TRP A 59 9.08 -3.39 7.48
CA TRP A 59 8.44 -2.10 7.36
C TRP A 59 8.96 -1.03 8.31
N LYS A 60 9.21 -1.39 9.58
CA LYS A 60 9.78 -0.47 10.58
C LYS A 60 11.21 -0.09 10.27
N GLU A 61 11.96 -0.96 9.61
CA GLU A 61 13.31 -0.65 9.12
C GLU A 61 13.26 0.35 7.96
N LEU A 62 12.32 0.17 7.03
CA LEU A 62 12.12 1.11 5.92
C LEU A 62 11.59 2.47 6.39
N ILE A 63 10.69 2.47 7.37
CA ILE A 63 10.03 3.66 7.91
C ILE A 63 10.20 3.69 9.44
N PRO A 64 11.32 4.21 9.96
CA PRO A 64 11.63 4.19 11.39
C PRO A 64 10.77 5.16 12.22
N PHE A 65 9.96 6.00 11.59
CA PHE A 65 9.14 7.01 12.25
C PHE A 65 7.74 6.49 12.53
N MET A 66 7.50 6.05 13.78
CA MET A 66 6.27 5.38 14.21
C MET A 66 4.95 6.13 13.88
N GLY A 67 4.94 7.46 14.00
CA GLY A 67 3.74 8.28 13.71
C GLY A 67 3.35 8.24 12.23
N PHE A 68 4.34 8.40 11.34
CA PHE A 68 4.12 8.31 9.90
C PHE A 68 3.90 6.87 9.44
N TRP A 69 4.69 5.92 9.97
CA TRP A 69 4.57 4.48 9.72
C TRP A 69 3.14 3.99 9.89
N THR A 70 2.51 4.29 11.02
CA THR A 70 1.16 3.80 11.34
C THR A 70 0.13 4.29 10.31
N HIS A 71 0.20 5.56 9.92
CA HIS A 71 -0.69 6.14 8.91
C HIS A 71 -0.39 5.62 7.51
N PHE A 72 0.88 5.48 7.17
CA PHE A 72 1.31 4.93 5.88
C PHE A 72 0.86 3.49 5.71
N LYS A 73 1.10 2.62 6.71
CA LYS A 73 0.69 1.22 6.67
C LYS A 73 -0.81 1.08 6.49
N ALA A 74 -1.61 1.82 7.28
CA ALA A 74 -3.06 1.77 7.17
C ALA A 74 -3.55 2.16 5.76
N ALA A 75 -2.91 3.14 5.13
CA ALA A 75 -3.22 3.54 3.77
C ALA A 75 -2.85 2.45 2.74
N ILE A 76 -1.68 1.82 2.90
CA ILE A 76 -1.24 0.71 2.05
C ILE A 76 -2.17 -0.51 2.21
N ASP A 77 -2.49 -0.92 3.43
CA ASP A 77 -3.38 -2.05 3.70
C ASP A 77 -4.76 -1.85 3.06
N LYS A 78 -5.28 -0.61 3.10
CA LYS A 78 -6.53 -0.26 2.42
C LYS A 78 -6.43 -0.43 0.89
N ILE A 79 -5.35 0.05 0.28
CA ILE A 79 -5.11 -0.13 -1.17
C ILE A 79 -5.02 -1.63 -1.52
N ILE A 80 -4.36 -2.42 -0.67
CA ILE A 80 -4.24 -3.87 -0.85
C ILE A 80 -5.62 -4.54 -0.79
N GLU A 81 -6.45 -4.21 0.19
CA GLU A 81 -7.82 -4.70 0.29
C GLU A 81 -8.65 -4.34 -0.95
N GLU A 82 -8.59 -3.09 -1.39
CA GLU A 82 -9.32 -2.61 -2.56
C GLU A 82 -8.88 -3.35 -3.83
N ASN A 83 -7.59 -3.61 -4.00
CA ASN A 83 -7.06 -4.39 -5.12
C ASN A 83 -7.52 -5.86 -5.07
N LYS A 84 -7.54 -6.49 -3.89
CA LYS A 84 -8.10 -7.84 -3.72
C LYS A 84 -9.58 -7.89 -4.10
N ARG A 85 -10.40 -6.93 -3.64
CA ARG A 85 -11.83 -6.83 -3.98
C ARG A 85 -12.06 -6.60 -5.46
N ALA A 86 -11.24 -5.77 -6.10
CA ALA A 86 -11.30 -5.52 -7.54
C ALA A 86 -10.95 -6.77 -8.35
N ALA A 87 -9.90 -7.50 -7.96
CA ALA A 87 -9.51 -8.76 -8.59
C ALA A 87 -10.61 -9.82 -8.48
N LEU A 88 -11.18 -10.02 -7.30
CA LEU A 88 -12.32 -10.93 -7.10
C LEU A 88 -13.53 -10.54 -7.96
N SER A 89 -13.84 -9.25 -8.04
CA SER A 89 -14.93 -8.73 -8.87
C SER A 89 -14.69 -8.93 -10.37
N GLN A 90 -13.43 -8.92 -10.82
CA GLN A 90 -13.08 -9.29 -12.20
C GLN A 90 -13.23 -10.80 -12.45
N LEU A 91 -12.83 -11.64 -11.51
CA LEU A 91 -13.02 -13.09 -11.60
C LEU A 91 -14.51 -13.47 -11.61
N HIS A 92 -15.34 -12.81 -10.80
CA HIS A 92 -16.81 -12.96 -10.86
C HIS A 92 -17.36 -12.58 -12.22
N ARG A 93 -16.95 -11.44 -12.79
CA ARG A 93 -17.38 -11.01 -14.13
C ARG A 93 -16.95 -11.98 -15.24
N LYS A 94 -15.82 -12.67 -15.05
CA LYS A 94 -15.32 -13.70 -15.96
C LYS A 94 -15.92 -15.09 -15.71
N GLY A 95 -16.80 -15.24 -14.72
CA GLY A 95 -17.40 -16.53 -14.34
C GLY A 95 -16.42 -17.52 -13.68
N LEU A 96 -15.23 -17.06 -13.29
CA LEU A 96 -14.14 -17.89 -12.76
C LEU A 96 -14.10 -17.94 -11.22
N ALA A 97 -14.97 -17.18 -10.55
CA ALA A 97 -15.15 -17.24 -9.09
C ALA A 97 -16.65 -17.30 -8.76
N LYS A 98 -17.02 -18.10 -7.76
CA LYS A 98 -18.40 -18.15 -7.24
C LYS A 98 -18.66 -16.89 -6.42
N LYS A 99 -19.85 -16.28 -6.59
CA LYS A 99 -20.30 -15.17 -5.73
C LYS A 99 -20.06 -15.50 -4.25
N PRO A 100 -19.68 -14.54 -3.40
CA PRO A 100 -19.76 -14.73 -1.96
C PRO A 100 -21.21 -15.07 -1.66
N VAL A 101 -21.42 -16.14 -0.90
CA VAL A 101 -22.74 -16.50 -0.36
C VAL A 101 -23.05 -15.43 0.71
N GLU A 102 -23.48 -14.25 0.30
CA GLU A 102 -24.20 -13.37 1.22
C GLU A 102 -25.54 -14.05 1.51
N GLU A 103 -25.64 -14.43 2.78
CA GLU A 103 -26.76 -15.01 3.49
C GLU A 103 -28.11 -14.94 2.77
N ASN A 104 -28.59 -16.13 2.44
CA ASN A 104 -30.00 -16.42 2.27
C ASN A 104 -30.71 -16.25 3.63
N LYS A 105 -30.86 -15.00 4.09
CA LYS A 105 -31.71 -14.63 5.24
C LYS A 105 -32.90 -13.84 4.72
N ARG A 106 -33.85 -14.56 4.12
CA ARG A 106 -35.28 -14.21 4.02
C ARG A 106 -36.02 -15.38 3.37
N ALA A 107 -36.40 -16.35 4.20
CA ALA A 107 -37.60 -17.15 4.04
C ALA A 107 -38.13 -17.42 5.44
#